data_AF-A0AAE9A6E9-F1
#
_entry.id   AF-A0AAE9A6E9-F1
#
_cell.length_a   1.000
_cell.length_b   1.000
_cell.length_c   1.000
_cell.angle_alpha   90.00
_cell.angle_beta   90.00
_cell.angle_gamma   90.00
#
_symmetry.space_group_name_H-M   'P 1'
#
loop_
_entity.id
_entity.type
_entity.pdbx_description
1 polymer ?
#
loop_
_entity_poly.entity_id
_entity_poly.type
_entity_poly.pdbx_seq_one_letter_code
_entity_poly.pdbx_strand_id
1 'polypeptide(L)'
;MIFVHFCALFVFSSFPNPQTRPKLITQFFVRCDHLNSDCTFALFELPGEQVVIAIRGTRTMSQLFFETMSAFIPDTSFHGLGEPKMKHTRVQNSPKTGKVYVLFYEDDSAFSNFHPAKFEAATVKKLVNSEKFQEEETLKWNCSEQYFMYHKALLVNDQNAAKFIHDSKYPMPMKMAGRKLNMTRNDLEKWSEKSREVMYQACLAKFSQNLELRKLLFRTKGMILVEASGNDAIWGIGIWKEDPRAQNEDSWHGTNWLGIILDKIREELWDKPEFKNEKEEIEKENVETRIMFLEALKDIDNNFENSFIST
;
A
#
# COMPACT_ATOMS: atom_id res chain seq x y z
N MET A 1 24.12 19.98 10.28
CA MET A 1 24.35 20.91 9.16
C MET A 1 25.67 20.66 8.40
N ILE A 2 26.81 20.43 9.08
CA ILE A 2 28.12 20.26 8.41
C ILE A 2 28.20 19.04 7.46
N PHE A 3 27.45 17.96 7.75
CA PHE A 3 27.46 16.75 6.92
C PHE A 3 26.64 16.84 5.62
N VAL A 4 25.57 17.65 5.59
CA VAL A 4 24.73 17.82 4.38
C VAL A 4 25.51 18.55 3.28
N HIS A 5 26.44 19.43 3.66
CA HIS A 5 27.36 20.07 2.71
C HIS A 5 28.34 19.09 2.07
N PHE A 6 28.78 18.04 2.78
CA PHE A 6 29.76 17.08 2.26
C PHE A 6 29.18 16.14 1.19
N CYS A 7 27.94 15.67 1.36
CA CYS A 7 27.29 14.84 0.34
C CYS A 7 26.89 15.64 -0.90
N ALA A 8 26.46 16.90 -0.74
CA ALA A 8 26.24 17.80 -1.87
C ALA A 8 27.55 18.06 -2.63
N LEU A 9 28.66 18.29 -1.93
CA LEU A 9 29.97 18.51 -2.54
C LEU A 9 30.49 17.29 -3.34
N PHE A 10 30.24 16.06 -2.89
CA PHE A 10 30.66 14.85 -3.61
C PHE A 10 29.91 14.65 -4.94
N VAL A 11 28.61 14.96 -4.98
CA VAL A 11 27.82 14.96 -6.23
C VAL A 11 28.27 16.10 -7.16
N PHE A 12 28.63 17.25 -6.61
CA PHE A 12 29.12 18.40 -7.38
C PHE A 12 30.54 18.21 -7.95
N SER A 13 31.45 17.54 -7.22
CA SER A 13 32.83 17.30 -7.66
C SER A 13 32.94 16.20 -8.72
N SER A 14 32.07 15.19 -8.65
CA SER A 14 32.11 14.05 -9.57
C SER A 14 31.40 14.31 -10.90
N PHE A 15 30.53 15.34 -10.98
CA PHE A 15 29.76 15.68 -12.19
C PHE A 15 29.73 17.19 -12.46
N PRO A 16 30.81 17.74 -13.07
CA PRO A 16 31.00 19.18 -13.21
C PRO A 16 30.08 19.85 -14.25
N ASN A 17 29.42 19.09 -15.14
CA ASN A 17 28.58 19.65 -16.20
C ASN A 17 27.10 19.79 -15.74
N PRO A 18 26.54 21.02 -15.68
CA PRO A 18 25.18 21.25 -15.19
C PRO A 18 24.06 20.67 -16.07
N GLN A 19 24.30 20.48 -17.37
CA GLN A 19 23.26 20.01 -18.31
C GLN A 19 23.07 18.49 -18.31
N THR A 20 24.05 17.71 -17.82
CA THR A 20 23.94 16.25 -17.69
C THR A 20 23.36 15.81 -16.35
N ARG A 21 23.32 16.68 -15.33
CA ARG A 21 22.80 16.37 -13.99
C ARG A 21 21.37 15.82 -13.98
N PRO A 22 20.38 16.43 -14.66
CA PRO A 22 19.00 15.94 -14.58
C PRO A 22 18.82 14.58 -15.25
N LYS A 23 19.62 14.27 -16.27
CA LYS A 23 19.55 13.01 -17.03
C LYS A 23 20.18 11.82 -16.30
N LEU A 24 21.22 12.06 -15.49
CA LEU A 24 21.81 11.04 -14.62
C LEU A 24 20.90 10.78 -13.40
N ILE A 25 20.29 11.82 -12.83
CA ILE A 25 19.40 11.74 -11.65
C ILE A 25 18.17 10.84 -11.89
N THR A 26 17.71 10.74 -13.14
CA THR A 26 16.56 9.89 -13.51
C THR A 26 16.87 8.39 -13.67
N GLN A 27 18.12 7.95 -13.50
CA GLN A 27 18.54 6.55 -13.69
C GLN A 27 18.98 5.85 -12.41
N PHE A 28 18.83 6.48 -11.24
CA PHE A 28 19.24 5.90 -9.97
C PHE A 28 18.12 5.11 -9.32
N PHE A 29 18.45 3.91 -8.82
CA PHE A 29 17.69 3.24 -7.77
C PHE A 29 18.38 3.52 -6.44
N VAL A 30 17.61 4.02 -5.47
CA VAL A 30 18.11 4.22 -4.11
C VAL A 30 17.42 3.22 -3.20
N ARG A 31 18.18 2.25 -2.68
CA ARG A 31 17.72 1.41 -1.56
C ARG A 31 18.23 1.97 -0.26
N CYS A 32 17.35 2.10 0.72
CA CYS A 32 17.70 2.57 2.05
C CYS A 32 17.43 1.51 3.11
N ASP A 33 18.35 1.40 4.05
CA ASP A 33 18.41 0.28 4.96
C ASP A 33 18.84 0.67 6.38
N HIS A 34 18.25 0.01 7.37
CA HIS A 34 18.60 0.19 8.78
C HIS A 34 19.55 -0.91 9.23
N LEU A 35 20.73 -0.53 9.74
CA LEU A 35 21.71 -1.51 10.25
C LEU A 35 21.58 -1.72 11.77
N ASN A 36 21.28 -0.63 12.52
CA ASN A 36 21.01 -0.58 13.95
C ASN A 36 20.49 0.82 14.36
N SER A 37 20.17 1.02 15.65
CA SER A 37 19.48 2.22 16.19
C SER A 37 20.09 3.58 15.80
N ASP A 38 21.37 3.63 15.44
CA ASP A 38 22.08 4.88 15.14
C ASP A 38 22.70 4.93 13.74
N CYS A 39 22.41 3.97 12.86
CA CYS A 39 23.02 3.91 11.52
C CYS A 39 22.02 3.53 10.42
N THR A 40 21.96 4.37 9.39
CA THR A 40 21.17 4.15 8.17
C THR A 40 22.08 4.27 6.96
N PHE A 41 21.98 3.38 5.97
CA PHE A 41 22.75 3.55 4.73
C PHE A 41 21.82 3.74 3.52
N ALA A 42 22.36 4.36 2.49
CA ALA A 42 21.76 4.52 1.18
C ALA A 42 22.70 3.87 0.14
N LEU A 43 22.20 2.90 -0.60
CA LEU A 43 22.92 2.26 -1.68
C LEU A 43 22.52 2.92 -3.00
N PHE A 44 23.51 3.36 -3.77
CA PHE A 44 23.34 3.93 -5.10
C PHE A 44 23.93 2.97 -6.11
N GLU A 45 23.08 2.37 -6.95
CA GLU A 45 23.56 1.54 -8.06
C GLU A 45 23.75 2.41 -9.30
N LEU A 46 24.99 2.49 -9.77
CA LEU A 46 25.35 3.05 -11.08
C LEU A 46 25.45 1.90 -12.09
N PRO A 47 25.23 2.12 -13.40
CA PRO A 47 25.47 1.10 -14.40
C PRO A 47 26.94 0.63 -14.36
N GLY A 48 27.17 -0.57 -13.81
CA GLY A 48 28.49 -1.19 -13.70
C GLY A 48 29.24 -1.00 -12.38
N GLU A 49 28.75 -0.19 -11.44
CA GLU A 49 29.39 0.01 -10.12
C GLU A 49 28.34 0.22 -9.00
N GLN A 50 28.55 -0.36 -7.83
CA GLN A 50 27.73 -0.10 -6.64
C GLN A 50 28.47 0.87 -5.70
N VAL A 51 27.84 2.00 -5.38
CA VAL A 51 28.35 2.97 -4.41
C VAL A 51 27.48 2.93 -3.15
N VAL A 52 28.08 2.59 -2.01
CA VAL A 52 27.39 2.53 -0.72
C VAL A 52 27.73 3.78 0.10
N ILE A 53 26.72 4.56 0.49
CA ILE A 53 26.87 5.68 1.41
C ILE A 53 26.23 5.31 2.75
N ALA A 54 27.06 5.12 3.78
CA ALA A 54 26.60 4.91 5.15
C ALA A 54 26.48 6.23 5.91
N ILE A 55 25.32 6.49 6.51
CA ILE A 55 25.02 7.70 7.28
C ILE A 55 24.72 7.30 8.73
N ARG A 56 25.60 7.70 9.64
CA ARG A 56 25.39 7.47 11.08
C ARG A 56 24.69 8.66 11.71
N GLY A 57 23.52 8.43 12.31
CA GLY A 57 22.69 9.47 12.93
C GLY A 57 21.40 8.93 13.55
N THR A 58 20.74 9.74 14.37
CA THR A 58 19.45 9.40 15.00
C THR A 58 18.36 9.19 13.94
N ARG A 59 17.38 8.30 14.20
CA ARG A 59 16.26 7.99 13.28
C ARG A 59 15.59 9.21 12.65
N THR A 60 15.35 10.27 13.42
CA THR A 60 14.74 11.54 12.94
C THR A 60 15.61 12.29 11.93
N MET A 61 16.93 12.27 12.13
CA MET A 61 17.90 12.92 11.23
C MET A 61 18.08 12.13 9.93
N SER A 62 18.08 10.80 10.02
CA SER A 62 18.05 9.94 8.82
C SER A 62 16.78 10.20 8.03
N GLN A 63 15.62 10.22 8.69
CA GLN A 63 14.33 10.47 8.04
C GLN A 63 14.27 11.84 7.34
N LEU A 64 14.72 12.92 7.99
CA LEU A 64 14.78 14.26 7.39
C LEU A 64 15.74 14.32 6.18
N PHE A 65 16.87 13.61 6.25
CA PHE A 65 17.81 13.51 5.13
C PHE A 65 17.16 12.81 3.93
N PHE A 66 16.44 11.70 4.15
CA PHE A 66 15.76 10.98 3.08
C PHE A 66 14.56 11.75 2.51
N GLU A 67 13.74 12.40 3.34
CA GLU A 67 12.66 13.29 2.87
C GLU A 67 13.21 14.42 1.98
N THR A 68 14.40 14.92 2.29
CA THR A 68 15.09 15.91 1.45
C THR A 68 15.58 15.28 0.14
N MET A 69 16.16 14.09 0.16
CA MET A 69 16.66 13.39 -1.04
C MET A 69 15.55 12.89 -1.97
N SER A 70 14.42 12.42 -1.43
CA SER A 70 13.22 12.02 -2.20
C SER A 70 12.58 13.20 -2.94
N ALA A 71 12.82 14.44 -2.50
CA ALA A 71 12.42 15.63 -3.25
C ALA A 71 13.28 15.84 -4.52
N PHE A 72 14.46 15.21 -4.62
CA PHE A 72 15.38 15.33 -5.75
C PHE A 72 15.48 14.04 -6.60
N ILE A 73 15.15 12.86 -6.07
CA ILE A 73 15.22 11.57 -6.76
C ILE A 73 13.87 10.84 -6.67
N PRO A 74 13.21 10.51 -7.80
CA PRO A 74 11.81 10.02 -7.80
C PRO A 74 11.58 8.64 -7.18
N ASP A 75 12.63 7.85 -6.92
CA ASP A 75 12.53 6.43 -6.53
C ASP A 75 13.45 6.11 -5.34
N THR A 76 12.98 6.47 -4.15
CA THR A 76 13.65 6.22 -2.87
C THR A 76 12.67 5.53 -1.93
N SER A 77 12.51 4.21 -2.09
CA SER A 77 11.79 3.38 -1.12
C SER A 77 12.75 2.91 -0.01
N PHE A 78 12.32 3.05 1.24
CA PHE A 78 13.03 2.54 2.41
C PHE A 78 12.75 1.04 2.55
N HIS A 79 13.78 0.21 2.52
CA HIS A 79 13.67 -1.25 2.49
C HIS A 79 14.68 -1.89 3.45
N GLY A 80 14.47 -1.80 4.77
CA GLY A 80 15.34 -2.35 5.83
C GLY A 80 15.90 -3.78 5.62
N LEU A 81 17.13 -4.01 6.09
CA LEU A 81 17.95 -5.18 5.75
C LEU A 81 17.36 -6.41 6.45
N GLY A 82 17.35 -7.51 5.70
CA GLY A 82 16.76 -8.77 6.10
C GLY A 82 17.24 -9.30 7.46
N GLU A 83 16.28 -9.39 8.37
CA GLU A 83 16.10 -10.47 9.35
C GLU A 83 14.94 -11.38 8.87
N PRO A 84 14.83 -12.65 9.31
CA PRO A 84 14.14 -13.71 8.56
C PRO A 84 12.71 -13.30 8.17
N LYS A 85 12.51 -13.16 6.84
CA LYS A 85 11.27 -12.83 6.10
C LYS A 85 10.13 -12.41 7.04
N MET A 86 10.07 -11.11 7.40
CA MET A 86 8.91 -10.56 8.08
C MET A 86 7.67 -10.92 7.25
N LYS A 87 6.81 -11.78 7.81
CA LYS A 87 5.58 -12.20 7.15
C LYS A 87 4.68 -10.98 6.97
N HIS A 88 4.46 -10.61 5.71
CA HIS A 88 3.73 -9.42 5.26
C HIS A 88 2.28 -9.41 5.77
N THR A 89 1.67 -10.58 5.73
CA THR A 89 0.44 -10.92 6.43
C THR A 89 0.78 -11.93 7.53
N ARG A 90 0.19 -11.78 8.71
CA ARG A 90 0.36 -12.72 9.84
C ARG A 90 -1.00 -13.29 10.23
N VAL A 91 -1.08 -14.61 10.38
CA VAL A 91 -2.29 -15.24 10.92
C VAL A 91 -2.07 -15.60 12.38
N GLN A 92 -2.96 -15.13 13.24
CA GLN A 92 -2.82 -15.28 14.69
C GLN A 92 -4.14 -15.69 15.32
N ASN A 93 -4.09 -16.62 16.28
CA ASN A 93 -5.25 -17.03 17.05
C ASN A 93 -5.35 -16.17 18.31
N SER A 94 -6.54 -15.64 18.59
CA SER A 94 -6.83 -14.99 19.86
C SER A 94 -6.96 -16.04 20.95
N PRO A 95 -6.07 -16.09 21.96
CA PRO A 95 -6.21 -17.04 23.06
C PRO A 95 -7.47 -16.77 23.89
N LYS A 96 -7.99 -15.53 23.86
CA LYS A 96 -9.15 -15.10 24.64
C LYS A 96 -10.47 -15.51 23.99
N THR A 97 -10.61 -15.31 22.69
CA THR A 97 -11.90 -15.49 21.98
C THR A 97 -11.92 -16.71 21.06
N GLY A 98 -10.77 -17.34 20.79
CA GLY A 98 -10.63 -18.40 19.80
C GLY A 98 -10.76 -17.92 18.34
N LYS A 99 -10.96 -16.63 18.11
CA LYS A 99 -11.01 -16.03 16.77
C LYS A 99 -9.64 -16.09 16.10
N VAL A 100 -9.63 -16.21 14.78
CA VAL A 100 -8.41 -16.17 13.96
C VAL A 100 -8.34 -14.83 13.25
N TYR A 101 -7.28 -14.06 13.50
CA TYR A 101 -7.03 -12.78 12.85
C TYR A 101 -5.98 -12.92 11.75
N VAL A 102 -6.26 -12.34 10.60
CA VAL A 102 -5.34 -12.15 9.49
C VAL A 102 -4.89 -10.69 9.55
N LEU A 103 -3.76 -10.45 10.22
CA LEU A 103 -3.19 -9.12 10.37
C LEU A 103 -2.40 -8.76 9.12
N PHE A 104 -2.74 -7.66 8.48
CA PHE A 104 -2.02 -7.15 7.31
C PHE A 104 -1.69 -5.67 7.47
N TYR A 105 -0.57 -5.26 6.88
CA TYR A 105 -0.12 -3.87 6.78
C TYR A 105 1.00 -3.82 5.74
N GLU A 106 1.13 -2.66 5.05
CA GLU A 106 2.05 -2.37 3.94
C GLU A 106 1.58 -2.85 2.56
N ASP A 107 2.21 -2.34 1.50
CA ASP A 107 1.82 -2.54 0.10
C ASP A 107 2.11 -3.95 -0.43
N ASP A 108 2.95 -4.70 0.26
CA ASP A 108 3.25 -6.11 0.01
C ASP A 108 2.09 -7.07 0.37
N SER A 109 1.13 -6.65 1.21
CA SER A 109 -0.05 -7.46 1.47
C SER A 109 -1.11 -7.25 0.40
N ALA A 110 -1.60 -8.34 -0.20
CA ALA A 110 -2.71 -8.34 -1.15
C ALA A 110 -3.97 -7.60 -0.63
N PHE A 111 -4.15 -7.53 0.69
CA PHE A 111 -5.29 -6.89 1.35
C PHE A 111 -5.15 -5.37 1.48
N SER A 112 -3.94 -4.84 1.38
CA SER A 112 -3.67 -3.41 1.46
C SER A 112 -4.25 -2.65 0.27
N ASN A 113 -4.76 -1.44 0.52
CA ASN A 113 -5.19 -0.53 -0.53
C ASN A 113 -4.02 0.03 -1.37
N PHE A 114 -2.79 -0.08 -0.86
CA PHE A 114 -1.56 0.29 -1.56
C PHE A 114 -1.06 -0.81 -2.49
N HIS A 115 -1.52 -2.05 -2.31
CA HIS A 115 -1.08 -3.18 -3.12
C HIS A 115 -1.37 -2.94 -4.60
N PRO A 116 -0.35 -3.06 -5.48
CA PRO A 116 -0.54 -2.94 -6.93
C PRO A 116 -1.55 -3.97 -7.44
N ALA A 117 -2.65 -3.49 -8.01
CA ALA A 117 -3.67 -4.34 -8.61
C ALA A 117 -4.40 -3.54 -9.68
N LYS A 118 -4.32 -3.99 -10.93
CA LYS A 118 -5.03 -3.35 -12.04
C LYS A 118 -6.49 -3.78 -12.03
N PHE A 119 -7.40 -2.83 -12.18
CA PHE A 119 -8.82 -3.09 -12.35
C PHE A 119 -9.51 -1.95 -13.09
N GLU A 120 -10.66 -2.24 -13.70
CA GLU A 120 -11.54 -1.25 -14.32
C GLU A 120 -12.78 -1.06 -13.44
N ALA A 121 -13.18 0.18 -13.17
CA ALA A 121 -14.37 0.44 -12.38
C ALA A 121 -15.07 1.72 -12.84
N ALA A 122 -16.40 1.69 -12.81
CA ALA A 122 -17.19 2.90 -12.88
C ALA A 122 -16.77 3.85 -11.75
N THR A 123 -16.65 5.11 -12.09
CA THR A 123 -16.50 6.19 -11.11
C THR A 123 -17.76 6.30 -10.25
N VAL A 124 -17.61 6.93 -9.09
CA VAL A 124 -18.70 7.23 -8.15
C VAL A 124 -18.82 8.75 -7.96
N LYS A 125 -18.71 9.49 -9.06
CA LYS A 125 -18.73 10.96 -9.08
C LYS A 125 -20.04 11.50 -8.53
N LYS A 126 -21.18 10.89 -8.87
CA LYS A 126 -22.49 11.27 -8.32
C LYS A 126 -22.57 11.04 -6.83
N LEU A 127 -22.00 9.93 -6.33
CA LEU A 127 -21.97 9.65 -4.91
C LEU A 127 -21.21 10.76 -4.17
N VAL A 128 -20.02 11.13 -4.66
CA VAL A 128 -19.18 12.11 -3.97
C VAL A 128 -19.66 13.55 -4.15
N ASN A 129 -20.18 13.90 -5.32
CA ASN A 129 -20.63 15.26 -5.65
C ASN A 129 -21.72 15.26 -6.75
N SER A 130 -22.95 14.93 -6.36
CA SER A 130 -24.12 14.88 -7.26
C SER A 130 -24.54 16.22 -7.86
N GLU A 131 -24.12 17.34 -7.28
CA GLU A 131 -24.40 18.67 -7.83
C GLU A 131 -23.54 18.97 -9.05
N LYS A 132 -22.31 18.45 -9.08
CA LYS A 132 -21.35 18.70 -10.17
C LYS A 132 -21.33 17.62 -11.24
N PHE A 133 -21.60 16.37 -10.88
CA PHE A 133 -21.49 15.24 -11.80
C PHE A 133 -22.85 14.56 -11.96
N GLN A 134 -23.24 14.33 -13.21
CA GLN A 134 -24.49 13.66 -13.59
C GLN A 134 -24.26 12.29 -14.24
N GLU A 135 -23.03 12.02 -14.67
CA GLU A 135 -22.65 10.80 -15.38
C GLU A 135 -21.46 10.15 -14.68
N GLU A 136 -21.43 8.82 -14.75
CA GLU A 136 -20.26 8.04 -14.39
C GLU A 136 -19.57 7.56 -15.66
N GLU A 137 -18.26 7.43 -15.59
CA GLU A 137 -17.44 6.79 -16.61
C GLU A 137 -16.63 5.65 -16.00
N THR A 138 -16.31 4.63 -16.80
CA THR A 138 -15.41 3.53 -16.40
C THR A 138 -13.97 3.94 -16.68
N LEU A 139 -13.14 3.92 -15.63
CA LEU A 139 -11.71 4.21 -15.71
C LEU A 139 -10.87 3.01 -15.27
N LYS A 140 -9.58 3.06 -15.61
CA LYS A 140 -8.56 2.09 -15.23
C LYS A 140 -7.82 2.56 -13.99
N TRP A 141 -7.59 1.66 -13.05
CA TRP A 141 -6.95 1.92 -11.78
C TRP A 141 -5.78 0.96 -11.58
N ASN A 142 -4.73 1.40 -10.87
CA ASN A 142 -3.55 0.59 -10.57
C ASN A 142 -3.46 0.10 -9.12
N CYS A 143 -4.28 0.65 -8.22
CA CYS A 143 -4.46 0.22 -6.84
C CYS A 143 -5.74 0.85 -6.27
N SER A 144 -6.22 0.36 -5.12
CA SER A 144 -7.43 0.88 -4.49
C SER A 144 -7.25 2.31 -3.94
N GLU A 145 -6.03 2.67 -3.50
CA GLU A 145 -5.71 4.04 -3.04
C GLU A 145 -5.91 5.09 -4.15
N GLN A 146 -5.59 4.74 -5.41
CA GLN A 146 -5.77 5.62 -6.55
C GLN A 146 -7.25 5.98 -6.74
N TYR A 147 -8.11 4.97 -6.76
CA TYR A 147 -9.57 5.14 -6.84
C TYR A 147 -10.08 5.99 -5.68
N PHE A 148 -9.64 5.67 -4.46
CA PHE A 148 -10.10 6.32 -3.26
C PHE A 148 -9.74 7.81 -3.22
N MET A 149 -8.48 8.17 -3.48
CA MET A 149 -8.03 9.57 -3.44
C MET A 149 -8.54 10.38 -4.62
N TYR A 150 -8.73 9.76 -5.80
CA TYR A 150 -9.35 10.42 -6.96
C TYR A 150 -10.76 10.92 -6.61
N HIS A 151 -11.59 10.06 -6.03
CA HIS A 151 -12.96 10.42 -5.64
C HIS A 151 -12.99 11.40 -4.46
N LYS A 152 -11.99 11.36 -3.58
CA LYS A 152 -11.82 12.38 -2.53
C LYS A 152 -11.56 13.77 -3.13
N ALA A 153 -10.72 13.87 -4.16
CA ALA A 153 -10.47 15.12 -4.87
C ALA A 153 -11.72 15.65 -5.58
N LEU A 154 -12.50 14.76 -6.21
CA LEU A 154 -13.77 15.12 -6.85
C LEU A 154 -14.84 15.60 -5.86
N LEU A 155 -14.83 15.13 -4.60
CA LEU A 155 -15.75 15.63 -3.57
C LEU A 155 -15.64 17.14 -3.40
N VAL A 156 -14.42 17.68 -3.39
CA VAL A 156 -14.13 19.13 -3.30
C VAL A 156 -13.97 19.79 -4.67
N ASN A 157 -14.32 19.08 -5.76
CA ASN A 157 -14.21 19.55 -7.14
C ASN A 157 -12.79 20.01 -7.54
N ASP A 158 -11.74 19.42 -6.95
CA ASP A 158 -10.36 19.68 -7.34
C ASP A 158 -9.95 18.75 -8.51
N GLN A 159 -10.24 19.21 -9.72
CA GLN A 159 -9.96 18.47 -10.96
C GLN A 159 -8.46 18.27 -11.21
N ASN A 160 -7.62 19.20 -10.75
CA ASN A 160 -6.18 19.12 -10.93
C ASN A 160 -5.59 18.01 -10.05
N ALA A 161 -5.99 17.96 -8.78
CA ALA A 161 -5.61 16.87 -7.89
C ALA A 161 -6.15 15.52 -8.38
N ALA A 162 -7.42 15.47 -8.82
CA ALA A 162 -8.01 14.25 -9.37
C ALA A 162 -7.21 13.73 -10.57
N LYS A 163 -6.87 14.61 -11.52
CA LYS A 163 -6.04 14.25 -12.67
C LYS A 163 -4.65 13.77 -12.26
N PHE A 164 -3.98 14.48 -11.35
CA PHE A 164 -2.67 14.06 -10.83
C PHE A 164 -2.71 12.67 -10.19
N ILE A 165 -3.73 12.39 -9.38
CA ILE A 165 -3.90 11.09 -8.71
C ILE A 165 -4.14 9.97 -9.74
N HIS A 166 -5.00 10.22 -10.72
CA HIS A 166 -5.30 9.24 -11.78
C HIS A 166 -4.08 8.95 -12.67
N ASP A 167 -3.25 9.95 -12.94
CA ASP A 167 -2.06 9.78 -13.79
C ASP A 167 -0.84 9.24 -13.00
N SER A 168 -0.92 9.22 -11.66
CA SER A 168 0.15 8.72 -10.79
C SER A 168 0.28 7.20 -10.86
N LYS A 169 1.52 6.70 -10.75
CA LYS A 169 1.81 5.25 -10.72
C LYS A 169 1.97 4.66 -9.33
N TYR A 170 2.23 5.50 -8.33
CA TYR A 170 2.61 5.08 -6.99
C TYR A 170 1.59 5.56 -5.95
N PRO A 171 1.20 4.71 -4.98
CA PRO A 171 0.15 5.03 -4.02
C PRO A 171 0.54 6.14 -3.03
N MET A 172 1.83 6.28 -2.70
CA MET A 172 2.27 7.31 -1.75
C MET A 172 2.02 8.75 -2.29
N PRO A 173 2.44 9.12 -3.52
CA PRO A 173 2.03 10.39 -4.14
C PRO A 173 0.51 10.63 -4.15
N MET A 174 -0.29 9.60 -4.43
CA MET A 174 -1.76 9.70 -4.46
C MET A 174 -2.32 10.06 -3.06
N LYS A 175 -1.86 9.35 -2.03
CA LYS A 175 -2.21 9.61 -0.62
C LYS A 175 -1.82 11.02 -0.19
N MET A 176 -0.61 11.46 -0.57
CA MET A 176 -0.13 12.81 -0.25
C MET A 176 -0.98 13.89 -0.93
N ALA A 177 -1.34 13.71 -2.20
CA ALA A 177 -2.24 14.63 -2.91
C ALA A 177 -3.60 14.70 -2.21
N GLY A 178 -4.20 13.56 -1.88
CA GLY A 178 -5.48 13.49 -1.16
C GLY A 178 -5.45 14.06 0.27
N ARG A 179 -4.28 14.10 0.92
CA ARG A 179 -4.07 14.77 2.22
C ARG A 179 -3.92 16.28 2.13
N LYS A 180 -3.42 16.79 1.00
CA LYS A 180 -3.20 18.23 0.74
C LYS A 180 -4.42 18.95 0.18
N LEU A 181 -5.53 18.24 -0.06
CA LEU A 181 -6.78 18.84 -0.50
C LEU A 181 -7.25 19.87 0.53
N ASN A 182 -7.64 21.06 0.05
CA ASN A 182 -8.23 22.10 0.88
C ASN A 182 -9.68 21.71 1.20
N MET A 183 -9.90 21.09 2.35
CA MET A 183 -11.21 20.62 2.79
C MET A 183 -11.73 21.46 3.95
N THR A 184 -12.98 21.93 3.85
CA THR A 184 -13.68 22.51 4.99
C THR A 184 -14.12 21.40 5.97
N ARG A 185 -14.55 21.78 7.17
CA ARG A 185 -15.12 20.83 8.14
C ARG A 185 -16.31 20.05 7.56
N ASN A 186 -17.18 20.73 6.82
CA ASN A 186 -18.33 20.11 6.16
C ASN A 186 -17.89 19.11 5.08
N ASP A 187 -16.81 19.39 4.34
CA ASP A 187 -16.27 18.45 3.37
C ASP A 187 -15.69 17.20 4.03
N LEU A 188 -15.06 17.34 5.20
CA LEU A 188 -14.56 16.22 5.99
C LEU A 188 -15.71 15.34 6.51
N GLU A 189 -16.80 15.95 6.98
CA GLU A 189 -18.02 15.24 7.43
C GLU A 189 -18.65 14.47 6.26
N LYS A 190 -18.87 15.13 5.12
CA LYS A 190 -19.34 14.48 3.88
C LYS A 190 -18.42 13.35 3.42
N TRP A 191 -17.09 13.54 3.49
CA TRP A 191 -16.15 12.49 3.12
C TRP A 191 -16.24 11.31 4.09
N SER A 192 -16.34 11.55 5.39
CA SER A 192 -16.49 10.49 6.41
C SER A 192 -17.73 9.62 6.18
N GLU A 193 -18.82 10.20 5.69
CA GLU A 193 -20.05 9.48 5.35
C GLU A 193 -19.87 8.57 4.13
N LYS A 194 -19.15 9.07 3.12
CA LYS A 194 -19.05 8.44 1.79
C LYS A 194 -17.83 7.54 1.61
N SER A 195 -16.78 7.76 2.37
CA SER A 195 -15.46 7.13 2.14
C SER A 195 -15.52 5.61 2.20
N ARG A 196 -16.32 5.05 3.11
CA ARG A 196 -16.50 3.59 3.21
C ARG A 196 -17.08 2.99 1.94
N GLU A 197 -18.09 3.64 1.36
CA GLU A 197 -18.69 3.18 0.10
C GLU A 197 -17.70 3.33 -1.07
N VAL A 198 -16.95 4.43 -1.13
CA VAL A 198 -15.92 4.63 -2.16
C VAL A 198 -14.84 3.53 -2.08
N MET A 199 -14.34 3.23 -0.88
CA MET A 199 -13.35 2.15 -0.69
C MET A 199 -13.95 0.78 -0.99
N TYR A 200 -15.20 0.55 -0.60
CA TYR A 200 -15.93 -0.68 -0.90
C TYR A 200 -15.96 -0.96 -2.41
N GLN A 201 -16.32 0.04 -3.23
CA GLN A 201 -16.34 -0.11 -4.69
C GLN A 201 -14.94 -0.39 -5.27
N ALA A 202 -13.90 0.27 -4.76
CA ALA A 202 -12.53 0.02 -5.18
C ALA A 202 -12.06 -1.40 -4.86
N CYS A 203 -12.29 -1.86 -3.63
CA CYS A 203 -11.91 -3.21 -3.20
C CYS A 203 -12.74 -4.27 -3.93
N LEU A 204 -14.04 -4.04 -4.15
CA LEU A 204 -14.91 -4.97 -4.86
C LEU A 204 -14.41 -5.17 -6.30
N ALA A 205 -14.09 -4.08 -7.00
CA ALA A 205 -13.54 -4.15 -8.35
C ALA A 205 -12.17 -4.87 -8.37
N LYS A 206 -11.27 -4.51 -7.44
CA LYS A 206 -9.96 -5.16 -7.28
C LYS A 206 -10.09 -6.68 -7.13
N PHE A 207 -10.86 -7.17 -6.17
CA PHE A 207 -10.95 -8.60 -5.88
C PHE A 207 -11.86 -9.37 -6.84
N SER A 208 -12.87 -8.74 -7.45
CA SER A 208 -13.70 -9.42 -8.47
C SER A 208 -12.97 -9.63 -9.81
N GLN A 209 -11.95 -8.81 -10.13
CA GLN A 209 -11.24 -8.89 -11.40
C GLN A 209 -9.89 -9.62 -11.32
N ASN A 210 -9.28 -9.70 -10.13
CA ASN A 210 -7.97 -10.32 -9.97
C ASN A 210 -8.10 -11.69 -9.30
N LEU A 211 -7.94 -12.76 -10.11
CA LEU A 211 -8.09 -14.16 -9.67
C LEU A 211 -7.25 -14.51 -8.44
N GLU A 212 -5.94 -14.27 -8.48
CA GLU A 212 -5.06 -14.66 -7.37
C GLU A 212 -5.35 -13.87 -6.08
N LEU A 213 -5.68 -12.59 -6.20
CA LEU A 213 -6.09 -11.78 -5.06
C LEU A 213 -7.42 -12.29 -4.47
N ARG A 214 -8.37 -12.68 -5.34
CA ARG A 214 -9.65 -13.26 -4.90
C ARG A 214 -9.44 -14.58 -4.17
N LYS A 215 -8.56 -15.45 -4.66
CA LYS A 215 -8.21 -16.71 -3.98
C LYS A 215 -7.59 -16.43 -2.60
N LEU A 216 -6.71 -15.45 -2.48
CA LEU A 216 -6.18 -15.02 -1.18
C LEU A 216 -7.29 -14.51 -0.24
N LEU A 217 -8.23 -13.72 -0.75
CA LEU A 217 -9.39 -13.26 0.02
C LEU A 217 -10.24 -14.44 0.50
N PHE A 218 -10.54 -15.39 -0.38
CA PHE A 218 -11.27 -16.61 -0.05
C PHE A 218 -10.56 -17.48 0.98
N ARG A 219 -9.22 -17.56 0.95
CA ARG A 219 -8.42 -18.24 1.98
C ARG A 219 -8.53 -17.63 3.36
N THR A 220 -9.15 -16.47 3.53
CA THR A 220 -9.46 -15.90 4.86
C THR A 220 -10.86 -16.26 5.38
N LYS A 221 -11.68 -17.03 4.63
CA LYS A 221 -13.04 -17.44 5.03
C LYS A 221 -13.11 -18.07 6.43
N GLY A 222 -13.88 -17.49 7.34
CA GLY A 222 -13.96 -17.94 8.74
C GLY A 222 -12.84 -17.38 9.65
N MET A 223 -11.99 -16.50 9.12
CA MET A 223 -11.03 -15.67 9.84
C MET A 223 -11.48 -14.20 9.72
N ILE A 224 -10.87 -13.32 10.51
CA ILE A 224 -11.17 -11.88 10.54
C ILE A 224 -10.00 -11.11 9.96
N LEU A 225 -10.26 -10.28 8.95
CA LEU A 225 -9.26 -9.43 8.33
C LEU A 225 -9.01 -8.17 9.17
N VAL A 226 -7.74 -7.87 9.43
CA VAL A 226 -7.33 -6.75 10.31
C VAL A 226 -6.22 -5.93 9.68
N GLU A 227 -6.53 -4.68 9.34
CA GLU A 227 -5.54 -3.68 8.92
C GLU A 227 -4.78 -3.19 10.17
N ALA A 228 -3.59 -3.75 10.38
CA ALA A 228 -2.76 -3.56 11.56
C ALA A 228 -1.73 -2.44 11.35
N SER A 229 -2.24 -1.26 11.02
CA SER A 229 -1.46 -0.02 10.96
C SER A 229 -1.43 0.67 12.32
N GLY A 230 -0.22 0.91 12.87
CA GLY A 230 -0.06 1.69 14.10
C GLY A 230 -0.33 3.19 13.95
N ASN A 231 -0.37 3.69 12.72
CA ASN A 231 -0.57 5.11 12.41
C ASN A 231 -2.00 5.43 11.93
N ASP A 232 -2.88 4.45 11.81
CA ASP A 232 -4.25 4.62 11.30
C ASP A 232 -5.27 3.96 12.23
N ALA A 233 -6.03 4.78 12.94
CA ALA A 233 -7.10 4.35 13.85
C ALA A 233 -8.50 4.40 13.19
N ILE A 234 -8.61 4.78 11.92
CA ILE A 234 -9.90 4.80 11.20
C ILE A 234 -9.99 3.57 10.30
N TRP A 235 -9.04 3.44 9.37
CA TRP A 235 -9.02 2.31 8.44
C TRP A 235 -8.40 1.07 9.06
N GLY A 236 -7.47 1.25 10.00
CA GLY A 236 -6.83 0.19 10.78
C GLY A 236 -7.21 0.18 12.26
N ILE A 237 -6.50 -0.65 13.02
CA ILE A 237 -6.70 -0.84 14.47
C ILE A 237 -5.84 0.08 15.36
N GLY A 238 -5.01 0.94 14.77
CA GLY A 238 -4.09 1.81 15.52
C GLY A 238 -2.96 1.07 16.25
N ILE A 239 -2.69 -0.19 15.87
CA ILE A 239 -1.66 -1.06 16.45
C ILE A 239 -0.94 -1.80 15.32
N TRP A 240 0.39 -1.93 15.43
CA TRP A 240 1.23 -2.66 14.48
C TRP A 240 1.00 -4.18 14.54
N LYS A 241 1.11 -4.88 13.41
CA LYS A 241 0.90 -6.34 13.31
C LYS A 241 1.87 -7.17 14.16
N GLU A 242 3.02 -6.61 14.53
CA GLU A 242 4.04 -7.22 15.40
C GLU A 242 3.68 -7.11 16.89
N ASP A 243 2.81 -6.17 17.26
CA ASP A 243 2.45 -5.97 18.65
C ASP A 243 1.47 -7.07 19.11
N PRO A 244 1.78 -7.81 20.19
CA PRO A 244 0.89 -8.86 20.69
C PRO A 244 -0.53 -8.37 21.01
N ARG A 245 -0.70 -7.07 21.30
CA ARG A 245 -2.01 -6.46 21.53
C ARG A 245 -2.91 -6.49 20.31
N ALA A 246 -2.37 -6.61 19.10
CA ALA A 246 -3.17 -6.78 17.88
C ALA A 246 -4.04 -8.06 17.91
N GLN A 247 -3.69 -9.06 18.74
CA GLN A 247 -4.47 -10.30 18.93
C GLN A 247 -5.68 -10.15 19.86
N ASN A 248 -5.90 -8.96 20.41
CA ASN A 248 -6.98 -8.69 21.35
C ASN A 248 -7.79 -7.49 20.87
N GLU A 249 -9.00 -7.73 20.38
CA GLU A 249 -9.94 -6.70 19.93
C GLU A 249 -10.14 -5.59 20.98
N ASP A 250 -10.17 -5.94 22.28
CA ASP A 250 -10.34 -4.97 23.36
C ASP A 250 -9.16 -4.00 23.51
N SER A 251 -7.99 -4.36 22.97
CA SER A 251 -6.82 -3.49 22.99
C SER A 251 -6.81 -2.51 21.82
N TRP A 252 -7.63 -2.72 20.78
CA TRP A 252 -7.59 -1.92 19.57
C TRP A 252 -8.04 -0.49 19.85
N HIS A 253 -7.35 0.47 19.24
CA HIS A 253 -7.66 1.89 19.35
C HIS A 253 -8.28 2.45 18.06
N GLY A 254 -8.56 1.57 17.09
CA GLY A 254 -9.09 1.94 15.79
C GLY A 254 -10.24 1.08 15.31
N THR A 255 -10.91 1.53 14.25
CA THR A 255 -12.18 0.97 13.79
C THR A 255 -12.05 -0.16 12.76
N ASN A 256 -10.85 -0.43 12.23
CA ASN A 256 -10.58 -1.51 11.26
C ASN A 256 -11.54 -1.50 10.04
N TRP A 257 -11.91 -0.32 9.52
CA TRP A 257 -12.89 -0.26 8.44
C TRP A 257 -12.46 -1.00 7.18
N LEU A 258 -11.15 -1.04 6.88
CA LEU A 258 -10.66 -1.77 5.70
C LEU A 258 -10.89 -3.28 5.86
N GLY A 259 -10.50 -3.85 7.00
CA GLY A 259 -10.73 -5.27 7.29
C GLY A 259 -12.21 -5.66 7.20
N ILE A 260 -13.10 -4.84 7.78
CA ILE A 260 -14.56 -5.06 7.74
C ILE A 260 -15.10 -5.03 6.30
N ILE A 261 -14.64 -4.09 5.47
CA ILE A 261 -15.04 -4.00 4.06
C ILE A 261 -14.58 -5.25 3.29
N LEU A 262 -13.35 -5.69 3.52
CA LEU A 262 -12.81 -6.88 2.85
C LEU A 262 -13.54 -8.15 3.29
N ASP A 263 -13.85 -8.30 4.58
CA ASP A 263 -14.68 -9.40 5.07
C ASP A 263 -16.05 -9.39 4.36
N LYS A 264 -16.72 -8.24 4.28
CA LYS A 264 -17.99 -8.12 3.55
C LYS A 264 -17.86 -8.53 2.08
N ILE A 265 -16.86 -8.02 1.37
CA ILE A 265 -16.61 -8.35 -0.05
C ILE A 265 -16.33 -9.85 -0.20
N ARG A 266 -15.57 -10.45 0.71
CA ARG A 266 -15.32 -11.90 0.70
C ARG A 266 -16.62 -12.67 0.72
N GLU A 267 -17.52 -12.34 1.66
CA GLU A 267 -18.81 -13.00 1.78
C GLU A 267 -19.66 -12.82 0.51
N GLU A 268 -19.73 -11.61 -0.04
CA GLU A 268 -20.48 -11.34 -1.26
C GLU A 268 -19.92 -12.07 -2.48
N LEU A 269 -18.60 -12.14 -2.64
CA LEU A 269 -17.97 -12.84 -3.77
C LEU A 269 -18.01 -14.37 -3.59
N TRP A 270 -18.00 -14.88 -2.36
CA TRP A 270 -18.00 -16.32 -2.07
C TRP A 270 -19.27 -17.03 -2.57
N ASP A 271 -20.41 -16.33 -2.56
CA ASP A 271 -21.71 -16.89 -2.96
C ASP A 271 -22.01 -16.72 -4.46
N LYS A 272 -21.13 -16.05 -5.21
CA LYS A 272 -21.32 -15.80 -6.64
C LYS A 272 -21.06 -17.06 -7.48
N PRO A 273 -22.00 -17.49 -8.34
CA PRO A 273 -21.84 -18.67 -9.17
C PRO A 273 -20.60 -18.64 -10.08
N GLU A 274 -20.20 -17.45 -10.56
CA GLU A 274 -19.03 -17.30 -11.43
C GLU A 274 -17.70 -17.67 -10.75
N PHE A 275 -17.64 -17.67 -9.41
CA PHE A 275 -16.43 -18.02 -8.65
C PHE A 275 -16.49 -19.39 -7.99
N LYS A 276 -17.45 -20.24 -8.40
CA LYS A 276 -17.66 -21.58 -7.84
C LYS A 276 -16.40 -22.45 -7.87
N ASN A 277 -15.64 -22.44 -8.98
CA ASN A 277 -14.44 -23.28 -9.11
C ASN A 277 -13.36 -22.90 -8.09
N GLU A 278 -13.15 -21.59 -7.86
CA GLU A 278 -12.19 -21.10 -6.88
C GLU A 278 -12.63 -21.44 -5.46
N LYS A 279 -13.92 -21.30 -5.16
CA LYS A 279 -14.51 -21.73 -3.89
C LYS A 279 -14.24 -23.22 -3.63
N GLU A 280 -14.57 -24.08 -4.59
CA GLU A 280 -14.36 -25.53 -4.46
C GLU A 280 -12.87 -25.91 -4.33
N GLU A 281 -11.96 -25.12 -4.91
CA GLU A 281 -10.52 -25.26 -4.70
C GLU A 281 -10.14 -24.93 -3.25
N ILE A 282 -10.56 -23.77 -2.74
CA ILE A 282 -10.23 -23.33 -1.38
C ILE A 282 -10.90 -24.20 -0.30
N GLU A 283 -12.09 -24.75 -0.56
CA GLU A 283 -12.78 -25.68 0.36
C GLU A 283 -12.05 -27.02 0.54
N LYS A 284 -11.16 -27.40 -0.39
CA LYS A 284 -10.31 -28.60 -0.27
C LYS A 284 -9.04 -28.32 0.56
N GLU A 285 -8.68 -27.06 0.75
CA GLU A 285 -7.51 -26.68 1.54
C GLU A 285 -7.82 -26.76 3.04
N ASN A 286 -6.94 -27.38 3.82
CA ASN A 286 -7.00 -27.28 5.28
C ASN A 286 -6.55 -25.89 5.77
N VAL A 287 -6.82 -25.60 7.05
CA VAL A 287 -6.52 -24.29 7.64
C VAL A 287 -5.02 -23.98 7.59
N GLU A 288 -4.17 -24.98 7.82
CA GLU A 288 -2.71 -24.83 7.79
C GLU A 288 -2.20 -24.42 6.41
N THR A 289 -2.75 -25.02 5.36
CA THR A 289 -2.42 -24.70 3.96
C THR A 289 -2.87 -23.29 3.61
N ARG A 290 -4.08 -22.91 4.03
CA ARG A 290 -4.59 -21.55 3.85
C ARG A 290 -3.72 -20.51 4.55
N ILE A 291 -3.32 -20.77 5.79
CA ILE A 291 -2.39 -19.91 6.55
C ILE A 291 -1.04 -19.80 5.83
N MET A 292 -0.49 -20.93 5.35
CA MET A 292 0.76 -20.94 4.62
C MET A 292 0.70 -20.02 3.39
N PHE A 293 -0.36 -20.10 2.58
CA PHE A 293 -0.52 -19.20 1.43
C PHE A 293 -0.67 -17.73 1.83
N LEU A 294 -1.40 -17.43 2.91
CA LEU A 294 -1.59 -16.07 3.40
C LEU A 294 -0.26 -15.46 3.88
N GLU A 295 0.59 -16.24 4.55
CA GLU A 295 1.85 -15.76 5.13
C GLU A 295 3.06 -15.82 4.17
N ALA A 296 2.99 -16.59 3.08
CA ALA A 296 4.09 -16.83 2.15
C ALA A 296 4.28 -15.76 1.06
N LEU A 297 3.60 -14.61 1.15
CA LEU A 297 3.58 -13.55 0.11
C LEU A 297 4.93 -12.83 -0.05
N LYS A 298 5.90 -13.50 -0.68
CA LYS A 298 6.97 -12.87 -1.49
C LYS A 298 7.44 -13.71 -2.67
N ASP A 299 7.01 -14.96 -2.81
CA ASP A 299 7.58 -15.89 -3.81
C ASP A 299 6.63 -16.25 -4.98
N ILE A 300 5.44 -15.64 -5.08
CA ILE A 300 4.49 -15.93 -6.16
C ILE A 300 4.74 -15.04 -7.39
N ASP A 301 4.88 -13.72 -7.23
CA ASP A 301 5.04 -12.81 -8.40
C ASP A 301 6.36 -13.00 -9.17
N ASN A 302 7.46 -13.42 -8.51
CA ASN A 302 8.76 -13.59 -9.18
C ASN A 302 8.89 -14.89 -10.00
N ASN A 303 8.02 -15.88 -9.78
CA ASN A 303 8.08 -17.16 -10.49
C ASN A 303 7.25 -17.16 -11.78
N PHE A 304 6.27 -16.27 -11.92
CA PHE A 304 5.40 -16.25 -13.10
C PHE A 304 5.95 -15.41 -14.27
N GLU A 305 6.73 -14.34 -14.04
CA GLU A 305 7.40 -13.64 -15.15
C GLU A 305 8.48 -14.51 -15.81
N ASN A 306 9.10 -15.44 -15.08
CA ASN A 306 10.09 -16.35 -15.64
C ASN A 306 9.49 -17.55 -16.38
N SER A 307 8.22 -17.89 -16.19
CA SER A 307 7.57 -19.00 -16.89
C SER A 307 6.99 -18.64 -18.27
N PHE A 308 6.89 -17.34 -18.61
CA PHE A 308 6.39 -16.88 -19.91
C PHE A 308 7.50 -16.47 -20.90
N ILE A 309 8.78 -16.64 -20.54
CA ILE A 309 9.93 -16.37 -21.43
C ILE A 309 10.61 -17.67 -21.90
N SER A 310 10.14 -18.85 -21.46
CA SER A 310 10.69 -20.15 -21.89
C SER A 310 9.63 -21.08 -22.48
N THR A 311 9.03 -20.69 -23.59
CA THR A 311 8.58 -21.58 -24.68
C THR A 311 8.46 -20.79 -25.96
#